data_AF-A0A960PTT9-F1
#
_entry.id   AF-A0A960PTT9-F1
#
_cell.length_a   1.000
_cell.length_b   1.000
_cell.length_c   1.000
_cell.angle_alpha   90.00
_cell.angle_beta   90.00
_cell.angle_gamma   90.00
#
_symmetry.space_group_name_H-M   'P 1'
#
loop_
_entity.id
_entity.type
_entity.pdbx_description
1 polymer ?
#
loop_
_entity_poly.entity_id
_entity_poly.type
_entity_poly.pdbx_seq_one_letter_code
_entity_poly.pdbx_strand_id
1 'polypeptide(L)'
;MRLTVFTYKPCWSLPDGGFGTDGGFPLQMASIAELFDATTLWMPRRREDPPAGLARLGGSGLEVVQVPEPPGRGALRKIILLAWLHRL
;
A
#
# COMPACT_ATOMS: atom_id res chain seq x y z
N MET A 1 -18.19 1.76 -11.75
CA MET A 1 -16.85 1.88 -12.38
C MET A 1 -15.77 1.34 -11.44
N ARG A 2 -14.60 0.93 -11.96
CA ARG A 2 -13.49 0.39 -11.15
C ARG A 2 -12.30 1.37 -11.14
N LEU A 3 -11.70 1.58 -9.98
CA LEU A 3 -10.50 2.41 -9.80
C LEU A 3 -9.32 1.55 -9.36
N THR A 4 -8.13 1.82 -9.90
CA THR A 4 -6.87 1.21 -9.42
C THR A 4 -5.88 2.32 -9.15
N VAL A 5 -5.31 2.33 -7.94
CA VAL A 5 -4.37 3.34 -7.48
C VAL A 5 -3.03 2.70 -7.18
N PHE A 6 -1.99 3.15 -7.88
CA PHE A 6 -0.60 2.81 -7.59
C PHE A 6 0.00 3.93 -6.75
N THR A 7 0.52 3.60 -5.57
CA THR A 7 1.11 4.59 -4.67
C THR A 7 2.38 4.07 -4.01
N TYR A 8 3.32 4.97 -3.76
CA TYR A 8 4.51 4.68 -2.95
C TYR A 8 4.27 4.88 -1.44
N LYS A 9 3.04 5.22 -1.04
CA LYS A 9 2.68 5.30 0.38
C LYS A 9 2.79 3.88 0.99
N PRO A 10 3.62 3.67 2.02
CA PRO A 10 3.80 2.35 2.61
C PRO A 10 2.55 1.88 3.35
N CYS A 11 2.36 0.57 3.41
CA CYS A 11 1.38 -0.05 4.30
C CYS A 11 2.04 -1.10 5.20
N TRP A 12 1.39 -1.37 6.33
CA TRP A 12 1.78 -2.39 7.29
C TRP A 12 0.61 -3.33 7.58
N SER A 13 0.93 -4.57 7.94
CA SER A 13 -0.08 -5.51 8.44
C SER A 13 -0.56 -5.10 9.82
N LEU A 14 -1.87 -5.19 10.03
CA LEU A 14 -2.51 -5.02 11.33
C LEU A 14 -2.75 -6.40 11.99
N PRO A 15 -2.89 -6.46 13.32
CA PRO A 15 -3.09 -7.74 14.04
C PRO A 15 -4.31 -8.54 13.61
N ASP A 16 -5.32 -7.86 13.08
CA ASP A 16 -6.60 -8.42 12.62
C ASP A 16 -6.57 -8.87 11.14
N GLY A 17 -5.38 -8.91 10.52
CA GLY A 17 -5.19 -9.31 9.14
C GLY A 17 -5.44 -8.20 8.11
N GLY A 18 -5.85 -7.01 8.54
CA GLY A 18 -5.99 -5.85 7.67
C GLY A 18 -4.68 -5.14 7.37
N PHE A 19 -4.77 -4.00 6.69
CA PHE A 19 -3.64 -3.12 6.42
C PHE A 19 -3.89 -1.71 6.95
N GLY A 20 -2.83 -1.07 7.42
CA GLY A 20 -2.85 0.32 7.88
C GLY A 20 -1.73 1.14 7.25
N THR A 21 -1.96 2.44 7.18
CA THR A 21 -0.93 3.44 6.86
C THR A 21 -1.15 4.67 7.74
N ASP A 22 -0.12 5.49 7.86
CA ASP A 22 -0.12 6.75 8.60
C ASP A 22 -0.72 7.92 7.79
N GLY A 23 -1.07 8.99 8.51
CA GLY A 23 -1.55 10.25 7.96
C GLY A 23 -3.01 10.22 7.49
N GLY A 24 -3.40 11.18 6.64
CA GLY A 24 -4.77 11.32 6.14
C GLY A 24 -5.13 10.43 4.95
N PHE A 25 -4.18 9.63 4.44
CA PHE A 25 -4.37 8.81 3.24
C PHE A 25 -5.53 7.80 3.38
N PRO A 26 -5.72 7.09 4.52
CA PRO A 26 -6.84 6.17 4.66
C PRO A 26 -8.20 6.84 4.55
N LEU A 27 -8.38 8.00 5.17
CA LEU A 27 -9.63 8.76 5.09
C LEU A 27 -9.91 9.20 3.66
N GLN A 28 -8.91 9.73 2.96
CA GLN A 28 -9.03 10.16 1.57
C GLN A 28 -9.43 9.01 0.65
N MET A 29 -8.75 7.85 0.78
CA MET A 29 -9.07 6.70 -0.06
C MET A 29 -10.42 6.06 0.27
N ALA A 30 -10.84 6.09 1.54
CA ALA A 30 -12.19 5.68 1.93
C ALA A 30 -13.24 6.55 1.22
N SER A 31 -13.10 7.87 1.26
CA SER A 31 -14.03 8.79 0.59
C SER A 31 -14.03 8.66 -0.92
N ILE A 32 -12.86 8.45 -1.54
CA ILE A 32 -12.76 8.21 -2.98
C ILE A 32 -13.42 6.88 -3.36
N ALA A 33 -13.24 5.83 -2.54
CA ALA A 33 -13.77 4.50 -2.84
C ALA A 33 -15.31 4.50 -2.93
N GLU A 34 -16.01 5.32 -2.14
CA GLU A 34 -17.48 5.47 -2.22
C GLU A 34 -17.98 5.99 -3.58
N LEU A 35 -17.11 6.58 -4.40
CA LEU A 35 -17.46 7.07 -5.74
C LEU A 35 -17.36 5.99 -6.82
N PHE A 36 -16.83 4.81 -6.49
CA PHE A 36 -16.57 3.71 -7.42
C PHE A 36 -17.17 2.40 -6.89
N ASP A 37 -17.49 1.46 -7.78
CA ASP A 37 -18.04 0.16 -7.36
C ASP A 37 -16.95 -0.72 -6.71
N ALA A 38 -15.69 -0.49 -7.10
CA ALA A 38 -14.53 -1.18 -6.57
C ALA A 38 -13.28 -0.31 -6.70
N THR A 39 -12.44 -0.30 -5.67
CA THR A 39 -11.17 0.42 -5.62
C THR A 39 -10.05 -0.51 -5.15
N THR A 40 -9.00 -0.66 -5.96
CA THR A 40 -7.83 -1.47 -5.60
C THR A 40 -6.61 -0.58 -5.35
N LEU A 41 -6.00 -0.69 -4.18
CA LEU A 41 -4.79 0.03 -3.80
C LEU A 41 -3.57 -0.88 -3.92
N TRP A 42 -2.66 -0.56 -4.84
CA TRP A 42 -1.36 -1.22 -4.95
C TRP A 42 -0.34 -0.44 -4.13
N MET A 43 0.09 -1.02 -3.02
CA MET A 43 0.91 -0.34 -2.01
C MET A 43 2.14 -1.17 -1.60
N PRO A 44 3.32 -0.55 -1.43
CA PRO A 44 4.48 -1.25 -0.90
C PRO A 44 4.25 -1.65 0.56
N ARG A 45 4.37 -2.95 0.85
CA ARG A 45 4.31 -3.47 2.22
C ARG A 45 5.68 -3.34 2.89
N ARG A 46 5.75 -2.57 3.97
CA ARG A 46 6.94 -2.52 4.83
C ARG A 46 7.00 -3.77 5.71
N ARG A 47 8.21 -4.31 5.89
CA ARG A 47 8.49 -5.45 6.77
C ARG A 47 8.90 -5.03 8.19
N GLU A 48 9.29 -3.77 8.34
CA GLU A 48 9.67 -3.17 9.63
C GLU A 48 8.43 -3.01 10.53
N ASP A 49 8.66 -2.80 11.83
CA ASP A 49 7.59 -2.61 12.79
C ASP A 49 6.68 -1.43 12.39
N PRO A 50 5.35 -1.58 12.56
CA PRO A 50 4.42 -0.51 12.27
C PRO A 50 4.66 0.70 13.18
N PRO A 51 4.66 1.94 12.65
CA PRO A 51 4.70 3.11 13.49
C PRO A 51 3.42 3.21 14.35
N ALA A 52 3.48 3.98 15.44
CA ALA A 52 2.28 4.30 16.20
C ALA A 52 1.30 5.15 15.37
N GLY A 53 0.00 5.02 15.66
CA GLY A 53 -1.03 5.87 15.02
C GLY A 53 -1.36 5.49 13.57
N LEU A 54 -1.16 4.23 13.17
CA LEU A 54 -1.67 3.74 11.90
C LEU A 54 -3.20 3.81 11.87
N ALA A 55 -3.74 4.34 10.78
CA ALA A 55 -5.14 4.25 10.46
C ALA A 55 -5.37 3.11 9.46
N ARG A 56 -6.44 2.36 9.68
CA ARG A 56 -6.83 1.22 8.85
C ARG A 56 -7.22 1.69 7.46
N LEU A 57 -6.69 1.02 6.43
CA LEU A 57 -7.15 1.15 5.05
C LEU A 57 -8.46 0.38 4.92
N GLY A 58 -9.55 1.10 4.61
CA GLY A 58 -10.88 0.54 4.49
C GLY A 58 -11.83 1.50 3.80
N GLY A 59 -13.03 1.02 3.47
CA GLY A 59 -14.03 1.72 2.66
C GLY A 59 -14.85 0.69 1.88
N SER A 60 -16.04 1.07 1.42
CA SER A 60 -16.86 0.15 0.62
C SER A 60 -16.14 -0.22 -0.67
N GLY A 61 -16.04 -1.52 -0.97
CA GLY A 61 -15.39 -2.03 -2.18
C GLY A 61 -13.87 -1.74 -2.28
N LEU A 62 -13.21 -1.35 -1.19
CA LEU A 62 -11.77 -1.08 -1.15
C LEU A 62 -10.97 -2.35 -0.85
N GLU A 63 -10.02 -2.67 -1.73
CA GLU A 63 -9.07 -3.77 -1.59
C GLU A 63 -7.64 -3.23 -1.58
N VAL A 64 -6.76 -3.86 -0.79
CA VAL A 64 -5.33 -3.54 -0.77
C VAL A 64 -4.56 -4.73 -1.33
N VAL A 65 -3.83 -4.49 -2.42
CA VAL A 65 -2.86 -5.42 -3.00
C VAL A 65 -1.46 -5.01 -2.57
N GLN A 66 -0.76 -5.95 -1.96
CA GLN A 66 0.57 -5.72 -1.45
C GLN A 66 1.62 -5.88 -2.54
N VAL A 67 2.47 -4.87 -2.65
CA VAL A 67 3.66 -4.93 -3.49
C VAL A 67 4.87 -5.17 -2.58
N PRO A 68 5.70 -6.21 -2.83
CA PRO A 68 6.92 -6.38 -2.07
C PRO A 68 7.84 -5.17 -2.30
N GLU A 69 8.56 -4.69 -1.29
CA GLU A 69 9.51 -3.61 -1.53
C GLU A 69 10.83 -4.18 -2.09
N PRO A 70 11.44 -3.56 -3.13
CA PRO A 70 12.78 -3.93 -3.57
C PRO A 70 13.79 -3.75 -2.43
N PRO A 71 14.62 -4.75 -2.13
CA PRO A 71 15.60 -4.65 -1.07
C PRO A 71 16.74 -3.67 -1.42
N GLY A 72 17.47 -3.25 -0.40
CA GLY A 72 18.65 -2.39 -0.54
C GLY A 72 18.37 -0.89 -0.41
N ARG A 73 19.45 -0.10 -0.42
CA ARG A 73 19.42 1.38 -0.26
C ARG A 73 20.36 2.02 -1.30
N GLY A 74 20.17 3.31 -1.58
CA GLY A 74 21.07 4.10 -2.43
C GLY A 74 21.29 3.53 -3.84
N ALA A 75 22.53 3.55 -4.32
CA ALA A 75 22.91 3.05 -5.65
C ALA A 75 22.65 1.55 -5.82
N LEU A 76 22.84 0.75 -4.75
CA LEU A 76 22.57 -0.68 -4.76
C LEU A 76 21.09 -0.99 -5.09
N ARG A 77 20.17 -0.20 -4.51
CA ARG A 77 18.73 -0.34 -4.81
C ARG A 77 18.44 -0.14 -6.30
N LYS A 78 19.14 0.76 -7.00
CA LYS A 78 18.93 1.01 -8.43
C LYS A 78 19.31 -0.20 -9.29
N ILE A 79 20.40 -0.87 -8.95
CA ILE A 79 20.85 -2.09 -9.65
C ILE A 79 19.89 -3.25 -9.36
N ILE A 80 19.52 -3.44 -8.09
CA ILE A 80 18.58 -4.49 -7.67
C ILE A 80 17.21 -4.29 -8.30
N LEU A 81 16.75 -3.04 -8.48
CA LEU A 81 15.42 -2.74 -9.01
C LEU A 81 15.20 -3.40 -10.39
N LEU A 82 16.22 -3.45 -11.25
CA LEU A 82 16.13 -4.09 -12.56
C LEU A 82 15.85 -5.60 -12.43
N ALA A 83 16.55 -6.29 -11.53
CA ALA A 83 16.30 -7.71 -11.26
C ALA A 83 14.96 -7.94 -10.52
N TRP A 84 14.56 -7.00 -9.67
CA TRP A 84 13.31 -7.07 -8.90
C TRP A 84 12.07 -6.85 -9.77
N LEU A 85 12.14 -6.01 -10.81
CA LEU A 85 11.06 -5.79 -11.78
C LEU A 85 10.58 -7.08 -12.44
N HIS A 86 11.46 -8.06 -12.63
CA HIS A 86 11.10 -9.38 -13.16
C HIS A 86 10.32 -10.28 -12.18
N ARG A 87 10.12 -9.84 -10.93
CA ARG A 87 9.42 -10.58 -9.86
C ARG A 87 8.08 -9.96 -9.45
N LEU A 88 7.72 -8.83 -10.04
CA LEU A 88 6.39 -8.22 -9.93
C LEU A 88 5.39 -8.96 -10.82
#